data_AF-A0A5E7YC57-F1
#
_entry.id   AF-A0A5E7YC57-F1
#
_cell.length_a   1.000
_cell.length_b   1.000
_cell.length_c   1.000
_cell.angle_alpha   90.00
_cell.angle_beta   90.00
_cell.angle_gamma   90.00
#
_symmetry.space_group_name_H-M   'P 1'
#
loop_
_entity.id
_entity.type
_entity.pdbx_description
1 polymer ?
#
loop_
_entity_poly.entity_id
_entity_poly.type
_entity_poly.pdbx_seq_one_letter_code
_entity_poly.pdbx_strand_id
1 'polypeptide(L)'
;MVKTVLLSVAILCGALVAAFVLVGRERSWELMAGSPDRGQRDFGTNKRSPTPNDALACSPGLCQDPDFEVAPFDDAPPIAIERLSQRLLDTDPLARRIDDRSNPSRARFVTYSPMMRFPDVIHLEATPMADGRTGIMAYARAQLGKSDMGKNRARLEALLLSR
;
A
#
# COMPACT_ATOMS: atom_id res chain seq x y z
N MET A 1 -24.26 -10.61 39.31
CA MET A 1 -22.88 -10.19 38.97
C MET A 1 -22.52 -10.52 37.53
N VAL A 2 -22.51 -11.80 37.10
CA VAL A 2 -22.17 -12.20 35.71
C VAL A 2 -23.07 -11.53 34.64
N LYS A 3 -24.40 -11.48 34.84
CA LYS A 3 -25.33 -10.82 33.89
C LYS A 3 -25.04 -9.32 33.72
N THR A 4 -24.71 -8.63 34.80
CA THR A 4 -24.37 -7.20 34.76
C THR A 4 -23.06 -6.96 34.01
N VAL A 5 -22.04 -7.78 34.27
CA VAL A 5 -20.77 -7.72 33.54
C VAL A 5 -20.98 -7.96 32.05
N LEU A 6 -21.76 -8.98 31.67
CA LEU A 6 -22.09 -9.26 30.27
C LEU A 6 -22.82 -8.09 29.59
N LEU A 7 -23.79 -7.48 30.29
CA LEU A 7 -24.51 -6.31 29.78
C LEU A 7 -23.58 -5.11 29.58
N SER A 8 -22.71 -4.83 30.55
CA SER A 8 -21.73 -3.74 30.44
C SER A 8 -20.74 -3.95 29.29
N VAL A 9 -20.27 -5.18 29.09
CA VAL A 9 -19.41 -5.53 27.94
C VAL A 9 -20.15 -5.34 26.62
N ALA A 10 -21.40 -5.80 26.53
CA ALA A 10 -22.20 -5.63 25.32
C ALA A 10 -22.45 -4.15 24.97
N ILE A 11 -22.75 -3.32 25.96
CA ILE A 11 -22.93 -1.86 25.78
C ILE A 11 -21.62 -1.23 25.30
N LEU A 12 -20.49 -1.58 25.92
CA LEU A 12 -19.18 -1.05 25.52
C LEU A 12 -18.82 -1.45 24.09
N CYS A 13 -18.99 -2.72 23.72
CA CYS A 13 -18.77 -3.19 22.35
C CYS A 13 -19.69 -2.47 21.36
N GLY A 14 -20.97 -2.29 21.70
CA GLY A 14 -21.92 -1.55 20.87
C GLY A 14 -21.50 -0.08 20.68
N ALA A 15 -21.06 0.57 21.74
CA ALA A 15 -20.55 1.95 21.68
C ALA A 15 -19.29 2.06 20.81
N LEU A 16 -18.35 1.11 20.92
CA LEU A 16 -17.15 1.08 20.08
C LEU A 16 -17.47 0.87 18.61
N VAL A 17 -18.40 -0.04 18.28
CA VAL A 17 -18.86 -0.25 16.90
C VAL A 17 -19.55 1.01 16.37
N ALA A 18 -20.43 1.62 17.15
CA ALA A 18 -21.09 2.86 16.78
C ALA A 18 -20.06 3.98 16.52
N ALA A 19 -19.08 4.15 17.40
CA ALA A 19 -18.00 5.12 17.21
C ALA A 19 -17.19 4.84 15.94
N PHE A 20 -16.81 3.58 15.66
CA PHE A 20 -16.08 3.19 14.46
C PHE A 20 -16.83 3.51 13.16
N VAL A 21 -18.16 3.37 13.17
CA VAL A 21 -19.01 3.72 12.03
C VAL A 21 -19.18 5.23 11.91
N LEU A 22 -19.46 5.94 13.01
CA LEU A 22 -19.73 7.38 13.02
C LEU A 22 -18.49 8.24 12.74
N VAL A 23 -17.34 7.89 13.32
CA VAL A 23 -16.05 8.55 13.04
C VAL A 23 -15.54 8.21 11.64
N GLY A 24 -15.96 7.07 11.09
CA GLY A 24 -15.48 6.53 9.84
C GLY A 24 -14.32 5.55 10.05
N ARG A 25 -14.37 4.46 9.29
CA ARG A 25 -13.44 3.32 9.44
C ARG A 25 -11.98 3.72 9.20
N GLU A 26 -11.72 4.48 8.13
CA GLU A 26 -10.39 4.99 7.76
C GLU A 26 -9.82 5.89 8.86
N ARG A 27 -10.60 6.91 9.27
CA ARG A 27 -10.21 7.85 10.32
C ARG A 27 -9.96 7.17 11.67
N SER A 28 -10.75 6.16 12.00
CA SER A 28 -10.54 5.38 13.23
C SER A 28 -9.16 4.72 13.25
N TRP A 29 -8.71 4.15 12.11
CA TRP A 29 -7.37 3.57 12.02
C TRP A 29 -6.28 4.63 12.07
N GLU A 30 -6.46 5.78 11.43
CA GLU A 30 -5.50 6.89 11.54
C GLU A 30 -5.32 7.37 12.98
N LEU A 31 -6.41 7.48 13.75
CA LEU A 31 -6.35 7.88 15.16
C LEU A 31 -5.60 6.86 16.03
N MET A 32 -5.69 5.57 15.70
CA MET A 32 -5.04 4.50 16.47
C MET A 32 -3.59 4.23 16.04
N ALA A 33 -3.31 4.27 14.73
CA ALA A 33 -2.08 3.78 14.12
C ALA A 33 -1.21 4.89 13.48
N GLY A 34 -1.70 6.13 13.54
CA GLY A 34 -1.15 7.28 12.85
C GLY A 34 -1.49 7.32 11.36
N SER A 35 -1.02 8.38 10.70
CA SER A 35 -1.16 8.53 9.25
C SER A 35 -0.56 7.31 8.51
N PRO A 36 -1.24 6.79 7.46
CA PRO A 36 -0.65 5.82 6.54
C PRO A 36 0.53 6.43 5.77
N ASP A 37 0.48 7.73 5.48
CA ASP A 37 1.63 8.43 4.90
C ASP A 37 2.73 8.62 5.96
N ARG A 38 3.87 7.94 5.75
CA ARG A 38 5.09 8.02 6.58
C ARG A 38 6.33 8.51 5.82
N GLY A 39 6.15 9.18 4.68
CA GLY A 39 7.26 9.61 3.83
C GLY A 39 7.60 8.61 2.71
N GLN A 40 8.49 9.01 1.80
CA GLN A 40 8.92 8.15 0.69
C GLN A 40 9.81 7.02 1.19
N ARG A 41 9.59 5.82 0.65
CA ARG A 41 10.45 4.67 0.89
C ARG A 41 11.79 4.86 0.17
N ASP A 42 12.89 4.55 0.84
CA ASP A 42 14.22 4.46 0.22
C ASP A 42 14.51 3.04 -0.28
N PHE A 43 14.44 2.83 -1.59
CA PHE A 43 14.74 1.57 -2.28
C PHE A 43 16.19 1.09 -2.14
N GLY A 44 17.15 1.96 -1.83
CA GLY A 44 18.55 1.59 -1.65
C GLY A 44 18.84 0.79 -0.37
N THR A 45 17.95 0.83 0.62
CA THR A 45 18.19 0.18 1.94
C THR A 45 17.74 -1.28 2.02
N ASN A 46 17.04 -1.80 1.00
CA ASN A 46 16.37 -3.11 0.99
C ASN A 46 15.55 -3.44 2.27
N LYS A 47 15.02 -2.43 2.96
CA LYS A 47 14.28 -2.65 4.21
C LYS A 47 12.90 -3.27 3.95
N ARG A 48 12.72 -4.54 4.33
CA ARG A 48 11.43 -5.25 4.31
C ARG A 48 10.67 -5.10 5.63
N SER A 49 9.38 -5.43 5.61
CA SER A 49 8.60 -5.61 6.82
C SER A 49 9.11 -6.83 7.59
N PRO A 50 9.16 -6.81 8.93
CA PRO A 50 9.57 -7.98 9.73
C PRO A 50 8.48 -9.08 9.78
N THR A 51 7.35 -8.88 9.10
CA THR A 51 6.19 -9.78 9.08
C THR A 51 5.69 -9.95 7.65
N PRO A 52 5.02 -11.07 7.30
CA PRO A 52 4.54 -11.36 5.95
C PRO A 52 3.29 -10.55 5.59
N ASN A 53 3.41 -9.24 5.62
CA ASN A 53 2.37 -8.26 5.28
C ASN A 53 2.87 -7.20 4.28
N ASP A 54 3.96 -7.50 3.58
CA ASP A 54 4.51 -6.68 2.50
C ASP A 54 4.67 -7.49 1.22
N ALA A 55 4.94 -6.78 0.12
CA ALA A 55 5.40 -7.33 -1.13
C ALA A 55 6.32 -6.32 -1.83
N LEU A 56 7.33 -6.83 -2.53
CA LEU A 56 8.32 -6.07 -3.30
C LEU A 56 8.39 -6.61 -4.72
N ALA A 57 8.27 -5.73 -5.71
CA ALA A 57 8.43 -6.07 -7.12
C ALA A 57 9.38 -5.08 -7.77
N CYS A 58 10.39 -5.56 -8.50
CA CYS A 58 11.40 -4.69 -9.08
C CYS A 58 11.84 -5.17 -10.47
N SER A 59 12.29 -4.24 -11.31
CA SER A 59 13.04 -4.61 -12.51
C SER A 59 14.39 -5.25 -12.17
N PRO A 60 14.92 -6.11 -13.06
CA PRO A 60 16.13 -6.87 -12.78
C PRO A 60 17.28 -5.99 -12.30
N GLY A 61 17.93 -6.40 -11.20
CA GLY A 61 19.10 -5.73 -10.64
C GLY A 61 18.82 -4.47 -9.81
N LEU A 62 17.56 -4.03 -9.65
CA LEU A 62 17.23 -2.83 -8.85
C LEU A 62 17.01 -3.11 -7.36
N CYS A 63 16.62 -4.33 -7.01
CA CYS A 63 16.32 -4.73 -5.64
C CYS A 63 16.93 -6.08 -5.33
N GLN A 64 17.18 -6.32 -4.04
CA GLN A 64 17.56 -7.63 -3.53
C GLN A 64 16.32 -8.39 -3.07
N ASP A 65 16.23 -9.66 -3.47
CA ASP A 65 15.16 -10.60 -3.09
C ASP A 65 13.72 -10.05 -3.31
N PRO A 66 13.36 -9.58 -4.52
CA PRO A 66 11.98 -9.21 -4.82
C PRO A 66 11.08 -10.46 -4.83
N ASP A 67 9.80 -10.28 -4.50
CA ASP A 67 8.79 -11.35 -4.59
C ASP A 67 8.55 -11.78 -6.05
N PHE A 68 8.74 -10.86 -7.00
CA PHE A 68 8.80 -11.13 -8.44
C PHE A 68 9.48 -9.99 -9.19
N GLU A 69 10.04 -10.31 -10.37
CA GLU A 69 10.65 -9.32 -11.26
C GLU A 69 9.64 -8.77 -12.28
N VAL A 70 9.86 -7.53 -12.70
CA VAL A 70 9.04 -6.85 -13.72
C VAL A 70 9.93 -6.36 -14.85
N ALA A 71 9.57 -6.67 -16.10
CA ALA A 71 10.30 -6.19 -17.25
C ALA A 71 10.42 -4.64 -17.22
N PRO A 72 11.58 -4.08 -17.58
CA PRO A 72 11.71 -2.63 -17.74
C PRO A 72 10.67 -2.09 -18.72
N PHE A 73 10.26 -0.84 -18.51
CA PHE A 73 9.29 -0.12 -19.33
C PHE A 73 10.03 0.68 -20.40
N ASP A 74 9.40 0.87 -21.56
CA ASP A 74 10.01 1.64 -22.66
C ASP A 74 9.78 3.15 -22.51
N ASP A 75 8.89 3.56 -21.61
CA ASP A 75 8.59 4.96 -21.33
C ASP A 75 9.63 5.63 -20.46
N ALA A 76 9.69 6.95 -20.52
CA ALA A 76 10.45 7.74 -19.55
C ALA A 76 9.89 7.55 -18.12
N PRO A 77 10.72 7.65 -17.07
CA PRO A 77 10.30 7.38 -15.68
C PRO A 77 9.04 8.13 -15.22
N PRO A 78 8.86 9.43 -15.51
CA PRO A 78 7.62 10.15 -15.18
C PRO A 78 6.37 9.56 -15.84
N ILE A 79 6.48 9.15 -17.09
CA ILE A 79 5.36 8.61 -17.88
C ILE A 79 4.98 7.21 -17.39
N ALA A 80 5.97 6.39 -17.06
CA ALA A 80 5.73 5.07 -16.47
C ALA A 80 4.98 5.19 -15.13
N ILE A 81 5.38 6.12 -14.26
CA ILE A 81 4.71 6.36 -12.97
C ILE A 81 3.29 6.88 -13.16
N GLU A 82 3.07 7.83 -14.07
CA GLU A 82 1.73 8.34 -14.32
C GLU A 82 0.80 7.24 -14.88
N ARG A 83 1.28 6.41 -15.80
CA ARG A 83 0.50 5.27 -16.30
C ARG A 83 0.14 4.27 -15.19
N LEU A 84 1.11 3.89 -14.36
CA LEU A 84 0.88 2.99 -13.23
C LEU A 84 -0.06 3.62 -12.21
N SER A 85 0.04 4.93 -11.99
CA SER A 85 -0.85 5.69 -11.11
C SER A 85 -2.30 5.63 -11.60
N GLN A 86 -2.54 5.89 -12.88
CA GLN A 86 -3.87 5.82 -13.49
C GLN A 86 -4.43 4.40 -13.39
N ARG A 87 -3.65 3.40 -13.79
CA ARG A 87 -4.05 1.99 -13.70
C ARG A 87 -4.43 1.58 -12.26
N LEU A 88 -3.66 1.98 -11.26
CA LEU A 88 -3.96 1.67 -9.87
C LEU A 88 -5.28 2.30 -9.44
N LEU A 89 -5.52 3.57 -9.78
CA LEU A 89 -6.76 4.27 -9.43
C LEU A 89 -7.98 3.71 -10.17
N ASP A 90 -7.81 3.21 -11.39
CA ASP A 90 -8.88 2.58 -12.16
C ASP A 90 -9.24 1.18 -11.65
N THR A 91 -8.24 0.43 -11.15
CA THR A 91 -8.43 -0.98 -10.71
C THR A 91 -8.76 -1.12 -9.23
N ASP A 92 -8.30 -0.19 -8.38
CA ASP A 92 -8.55 -0.19 -6.95
C ASP A 92 -9.37 1.06 -6.56
N PRO A 93 -10.72 0.95 -6.42
CA PRO A 93 -11.59 2.08 -6.14
C PRO A 93 -11.38 2.68 -4.73
N LEU A 94 -10.54 2.05 -3.90
CA LEU A 94 -10.19 2.53 -2.57
C LEU A 94 -8.81 3.18 -2.54
N ALA A 95 -8.04 3.07 -3.63
CA ALA A 95 -6.75 3.71 -3.73
C ALA A 95 -6.89 5.23 -3.80
N ARG A 96 -6.00 5.93 -3.10
CA ARG A 96 -5.86 7.37 -3.13
C ARG A 96 -4.38 7.72 -3.19
N ARG A 97 -4.02 8.65 -4.08
CA ARG A 97 -2.66 9.20 -4.13
C ARG A 97 -2.45 10.10 -2.92
N ILE A 98 -1.30 9.96 -2.25
CA ILE A 98 -0.96 10.66 -0.99
C ILE A 98 0.35 11.44 -1.08
N ASP A 99 1.10 11.38 -2.19
CA ASP A 99 2.24 12.27 -2.42
C ASP A 99 1.84 13.65 -2.98
N ASP A 100 2.75 14.62 -2.82
CA ASP A 100 2.61 16.00 -3.29
C ASP A 100 2.99 16.17 -4.78
N ARG A 101 3.35 15.08 -5.47
CA ARG A 101 3.80 15.05 -6.86
C ARG A 101 5.07 15.85 -7.15
N SER A 102 5.84 16.23 -6.13
CA SER A 102 7.08 17.00 -6.27
C SER A 102 8.15 16.26 -7.09
N ASN A 103 8.18 14.93 -7.00
CA ASN A 103 9.01 14.07 -7.85
C ASN A 103 8.11 13.24 -8.78
N PRO A 104 8.10 13.51 -10.10
CA PRO A 104 7.20 12.82 -11.02
C PRO A 104 7.61 11.37 -11.32
N SER A 105 8.85 10.98 -10.98
CA SER A 105 9.34 9.59 -11.10
C SER A 105 9.04 8.76 -9.85
N ARG A 106 8.21 9.27 -8.93
CA ARG A 106 7.77 8.59 -7.72
C ARG A 106 6.28 8.82 -7.51
N ALA A 107 5.62 7.84 -6.90
CA ALA A 107 4.24 8.02 -6.45
C ALA A 107 3.99 7.18 -5.20
N ARG A 108 3.05 7.66 -4.38
CA ARG A 108 2.63 6.98 -3.15
C ARG A 108 1.13 6.96 -3.06
N PHE A 109 0.61 5.80 -2.66
CA PHE A 109 -0.82 5.58 -2.51
C PHE A 109 -1.10 4.95 -1.16
N VAL A 110 -2.28 5.26 -0.63
CA VAL A 110 -2.94 4.43 0.36
C VAL A 110 -4.12 3.73 -0.32
N THR A 111 -4.35 2.47 0.02
CA THR A 111 -5.59 1.77 -0.28
C THR A 111 -6.07 1.04 0.97
N TYR A 112 -7.27 0.48 0.92
CA TYR A 112 -7.95 -0.02 2.09
C TYR A 112 -8.59 -1.39 1.86
N SER A 113 -8.60 -2.24 2.88
CA SER A 113 -9.39 -3.47 2.82
C SER A 113 -10.91 -3.15 2.60
N PRO A 114 -11.67 -3.99 1.86
CA PRO A 114 -13.05 -3.65 1.50
C PRO A 114 -14.01 -3.47 2.69
N MET A 115 -13.87 -4.30 3.73
CA MET A 115 -14.80 -4.31 4.86
C MET A 115 -14.32 -3.45 6.03
N MET A 116 -13.12 -3.73 6.54
CA MET A 116 -12.62 -3.07 7.74
C MET A 116 -11.86 -1.78 7.46
N ARG A 117 -11.56 -1.49 6.19
CA ARG A 117 -10.73 -0.35 5.77
C ARG A 117 -9.35 -0.30 6.45
N PHE A 118 -8.75 -1.46 6.73
CA PHE A 118 -7.33 -1.51 7.09
C PHE A 118 -6.47 -0.88 5.98
N PRO A 119 -5.59 0.07 6.31
CA PRO A 119 -4.74 0.75 5.33
C PRO A 119 -3.54 -0.10 4.89
N ASP A 120 -3.34 -0.15 3.57
CA ASP A 120 -2.14 -0.62 2.89
C ASP A 120 -1.50 0.57 2.16
N VAL A 121 -0.17 0.69 2.21
CA VAL A 121 0.58 1.76 1.55
C VAL A 121 1.37 1.18 0.38
N ILE A 122 1.33 1.86 -0.76
CA ILE A 122 2.01 1.47 -1.99
C ILE A 122 2.99 2.57 -2.36
N HIS A 123 4.24 2.21 -2.59
CA HIS A 123 5.29 3.08 -3.10
C HIS A 123 5.68 2.62 -4.49
N LEU A 124 5.75 3.56 -5.42
CA LEU A 124 6.27 3.37 -6.77
C LEU A 124 7.45 4.30 -6.98
N GLU A 125 8.49 3.79 -7.60
CA GLU A 125 9.65 4.56 -8.05
C GLU A 125 10.13 4.04 -9.40
N ALA A 126 10.45 4.96 -10.30
CA ALA A 126 10.95 4.67 -11.62
C ALA A 126 12.33 5.31 -11.78
N THR A 127 13.28 4.56 -12.35
CA THR A 127 14.66 4.99 -12.56
C THR A 127 15.12 4.64 -13.98
N PRO A 128 15.90 5.50 -14.65
CA PRO A 128 16.51 5.14 -15.92
C PRO A 128 17.49 3.97 -15.72
N MET A 129 17.56 3.09 -16.71
CA MET A 129 18.50 1.96 -16.80
C MET A 129 19.55 2.23 -17.89
N ALA A 130 20.66 1.48 -17.84
CA ALA A 130 21.79 1.66 -18.75
C ALA A 130 21.45 1.38 -20.23
N ASP A 131 20.43 0.55 -20.48
CA ASP A 131 19.92 0.22 -21.82
C ASP A 131 18.93 1.27 -22.36
N GLY A 132 18.72 2.37 -21.63
CA GLY A 132 17.80 3.45 -21.99
C GLY A 132 16.33 3.18 -21.60
N ARG A 133 16.03 2.02 -21.03
CA ARG A 133 14.69 1.68 -20.53
C ARG A 133 14.48 2.23 -19.13
N THR A 134 13.26 2.15 -18.63
CA THR A 134 12.90 2.53 -17.26
C THR A 134 12.70 1.30 -16.41
N GLY A 135 13.49 1.18 -15.35
CA GLY A 135 13.26 0.18 -14.32
C GLY A 135 12.25 0.68 -13.29
N ILE A 136 11.39 -0.23 -12.82
CA ILE A 136 10.35 0.04 -11.82
C ILE A 136 10.72 -0.65 -10.51
N MET A 137 10.47 0.03 -9.40
CA MET A 137 10.49 -0.54 -8.06
C MET A 137 9.15 -0.24 -7.41
N ALA A 138 8.47 -1.26 -6.92
CA ALA A 138 7.16 -1.18 -6.32
C ALA A 138 7.14 -1.93 -5.00
N TYR A 139 6.61 -1.29 -3.96
CA TYR A 139 6.51 -1.87 -2.63
C TYR A 139 5.13 -1.62 -2.05
N ALA A 140 4.44 -2.66 -1.61
CA ALA A 140 3.14 -2.57 -0.99
C ALA A 140 3.19 -3.19 0.41
N ARG A 141 2.61 -2.55 1.41
CA ARG A 141 2.65 -3.01 2.80
C ARG A 141 1.42 -2.63 3.59
N ALA A 142 0.90 -3.56 4.38
CA ALA A 142 -0.11 -3.25 5.38
C ALA A 142 0.46 -2.44 6.55
N GLN A 143 -0.20 -1.34 6.92
CA GLN A 143 0.18 -0.55 8.09
C GLN A 143 -0.14 -1.30 9.40
N LEU A 144 -1.17 -2.16 9.37
CA LEU A 144 -1.70 -2.89 10.51
C LEU A 144 -1.63 -4.40 10.29
N GLY A 145 -1.48 -5.14 11.39
CA GLY A 145 -1.45 -6.61 11.38
C GLY A 145 -0.09 -7.20 10.97
N LYS A 146 0.05 -8.52 11.16
CA LYS A 146 1.27 -9.27 10.83
C LYS A 146 1.18 -10.02 9.49
N SER A 147 -0.02 -10.16 8.93
CA SER A 147 -0.23 -10.79 7.64
C SER A 147 -1.31 -10.04 6.89
N ASP A 148 -1.13 -9.95 5.58
CA ASP A 148 -2.12 -9.42 4.63
C ASP A 148 -2.75 -10.54 3.78
N MET A 149 -2.44 -11.82 4.07
CA MET A 149 -2.86 -12.98 3.28
C MET A 149 -2.49 -12.89 1.80
N GLY A 150 -1.35 -12.27 1.47
CA GLY A 150 -0.84 -12.12 0.10
C GLY A 150 -1.52 -11.02 -0.71
N LYS A 151 -2.34 -10.16 -0.08
CA LYS A 151 -3.08 -9.11 -0.78
C LYS A 151 -2.18 -8.05 -1.40
N ASN A 152 -1.09 -7.66 -0.74
CA ASN A 152 -0.14 -6.70 -1.31
C ASN A 152 0.59 -7.27 -2.53
N ARG A 153 0.98 -8.54 -2.48
CA ARG A 153 1.57 -9.22 -3.65
C ARG A 153 0.59 -9.27 -4.81
N ALA A 154 -0.62 -9.75 -4.59
CA ALA A 154 -1.66 -9.82 -5.63
C ALA A 154 -1.96 -8.44 -6.24
N ARG A 155 -1.91 -7.38 -5.42
CA ARG A 155 -2.08 -6.00 -5.88
C ARG A 155 -0.94 -5.54 -6.79
N LEU A 156 0.31 -5.80 -6.42
CA LEU A 156 1.45 -5.48 -7.27
C LEU A 156 1.42 -6.29 -8.57
N GLU A 157 1.06 -7.57 -8.51
CA GLU A 157 0.90 -8.42 -9.71
C GLU A 157 -0.18 -7.87 -10.63
N ALA A 158 -1.35 -7.52 -10.10
CA ALA A 158 -2.44 -6.92 -10.87
C ALA A 158 -2.04 -5.57 -11.49
N LEU A 159 -1.20 -4.79 -10.81
CA LEU A 159 -0.73 -3.49 -11.32
C LEU A 159 0.32 -3.63 -12.43
N LEU A 160 1.28 -4.54 -12.25
CA LEU A 160 2.53 -4.60 -13.02
C LEU A 160 2.54 -5.68 -14.10
N LEU A 161 1.73 -6.73 -13.96
CA LEU A 161 1.67 -7.85 -14.91
C LEU A 161 0.43 -7.83 -15.81
N SER A 162 -0.58 -7.02 -15.47
CA SER A 162 -1.72 -6.80 -16.38
C SER A 162 -1.24 -6.05 -17.62
N ARG A 163 -1.54 -6.56 -18.82
CA ARG A 163 -1.25 -5.84 -20.08
C ARG A 163 -2.19 -4.66 -20.24
#